data_AF-A0A426RG10-F1
#
_entry.id   AF-A0A426RG10-F1
#
_cell.length_a   1.000
_cell.length_b   1.000
_cell.length_c   1.000
_cell.angle_alpha   90.00
_cell.angle_beta   90.00
_cell.angle_gamma   90.00
#
_symmetry.space_group_name_H-M   'P 1'
#
loop_
_entity.id
_entity.type
_entity.pdbx_description
1 polymer ?
#
loop_
_entity_poly.entity_id
_entity_poly.type
_entity_poly.pdbx_seq_one_letter_code
_entity_poly.pdbx_strand_id
1 'polypeptide(L)'
;MNIIEKEAEEFYEYGFLNSGIHQDLENIKSSLTSKLYNFNRDRDKLDFLKIVRVKAINDKEEHMKSCTGCGYDEARDIAVFAIDQEIDDINRFYTYEPKEEDEFNVEEESELHKKLNDILEKLEKQGFGQQIIFEEIEDLKNHFNLGKKNWFQLLKGKVVDLTLKKVLDKTIVQEIYNQLSEGFDQAIKMIE
;
A
#
# COMPACT_ATOMS: atom_id res chain seq x y z
N MET A 1 -1.68 21.28 0.46
CA MET A 1 -1.59 20.51 -0.79
C MET A 1 -0.14 20.11 -0.99
N ASN A 2 0.14 18.83 -1.16
CA ASN A 2 1.48 18.32 -1.47
C ASN A 2 1.82 18.57 -2.96
N ILE A 3 3.07 18.32 -3.37
CA ILE A 3 3.52 18.61 -4.75
C ILE A 3 2.73 17.76 -5.77
N ILE A 4 2.48 16.49 -5.48
CA ILE A 4 1.75 15.58 -6.37
C ILE A 4 0.30 16.04 -6.57
N GLU A 5 -0.35 16.43 -5.48
CA GLU A 5 -1.69 17.01 -5.52
C GLU A 5 -1.71 18.27 -6.39
N LYS A 6 -0.76 19.19 -6.21
CA LYS A 6 -0.65 20.41 -7.01
C LYS A 6 -0.47 20.10 -8.50
N GLU A 7 0.45 19.18 -8.84
CA GLU A 7 0.70 18.78 -10.22
C GLU A 7 -0.52 18.11 -10.87
N ALA A 8 -1.32 17.37 -10.09
CA ALA A 8 -2.57 16.75 -10.53
C ALA A 8 -3.66 17.80 -10.79
N GLU A 9 -3.80 18.82 -9.93
CA GLU A 9 -4.75 19.92 -10.16
C GLU A 9 -4.40 20.68 -11.43
N GLU A 10 -3.14 21.10 -11.56
CA GLU A 10 -2.69 21.88 -12.72
C GLU A 10 -2.83 21.08 -14.02
N PHE A 11 -2.49 19.79 -14.00
CA PHE A 11 -2.67 18.93 -15.16
C PHE A 11 -4.15 18.81 -15.57
N TYR A 12 -5.04 18.59 -14.60
CA TYR A 12 -6.46 18.43 -14.87
C TYR A 12 -7.09 19.72 -15.41
N GLU A 13 -6.82 20.85 -14.77
CA GLU A 13 -7.44 22.14 -15.09
C GLU A 13 -6.95 22.73 -16.42
N TYR A 14 -5.65 22.61 -16.72
CA TYR A 14 -5.03 23.33 -17.83
C TYR A 14 -4.54 22.44 -18.98
N GLY A 15 -4.38 21.13 -18.77
CA GLY A 15 -3.67 20.26 -19.72
C GLY A 15 -4.46 19.07 -20.25
N PHE A 16 -5.30 18.44 -19.43
CA PHE A 16 -5.81 17.10 -19.73
C PHE A 16 -7.04 17.10 -20.64
N LEU A 17 -8.17 17.67 -20.16
CA LEU A 17 -9.48 17.57 -20.84
C LEU A 17 -10.10 18.94 -21.18
N ASN A 18 -9.34 20.02 -21.02
CA ASN A 18 -9.79 21.39 -21.30
C ASN A 18 -9.12 22.00 -22.55
N SER A 19 -8.24 21.27 -23.23
CA SER A 19 -7.40 21.78 -24.32
C SER A 19 -8.04 21.74 -25.72
N GLY A 20 -9.30 21.30 -25.85
CA GLY A 20 -9.99 21.22 -27.15
C GLY A 20 -9.43 20.16 -28.11
N ILE A 21 -8.52 19.31 -27.65
CA ILE A 21 -8.01 18.13 -28.36
C ILE A 21 -9.13 17.10 -28.43
N HIS A 22 -9.29 16.42 -29.57
CA HIS A 22 -10.20 15.28 -29.73
C HIS A 22 -9.94 14.28 -28.58
N GLN A 23 -10.92 14.14 -27.69
CA GLN A 23 -10.81 13.33 -26.47
C GLN A 23 -11.01 11.85 -26.77
N ASP A 24 -10.24 11.36 -27.73
CA ASP A 24 -10.10 9.94 -28.00
C ASP A 24 -9.10 9.32 -27.03
N LEU A 25 -9.14 7.99 -26.98
CA LEU A 25 -8.32 7.20 -26.06
C LEU A 25 -6.82 7.41 -26.30
N GLU A 26 -6.40 7.61 -27.55
CA GLU A 26 -4.98 7.74 -27.91
C GLU A 26 -4.39 9.04 -27.36
N ASN A 27 -5.07 10.16 -27.57
CA ASN A 27 -4.63 11.46 -27.07
C ASN A 27 -4.62 11.52 -25.54
N ILE A 28 -5.64 10.95 -24.90
CA ILE A 28 -5.73 10.86 -23.44
C ILE A 28 -4.57 10.05 -22.88
N LYS A 29 -4.30 8.86 -23.43
CA LYS A 29 -3.16 8.02 -23.02
C LYS A 29 -1.84 8.75 -23.22
N SER A 30 -1.61 9.35 -24.39
CA SER A 30 -0.37 10.08 -24.68
C SER A 30 -0.11 11.21 -23.68
N SER A 31 -1.16 11.95 -23.29
CA SER A 31 -1.07 13.02 -22.28
C SER A 31 -0.73 12.48 -20.89
N LEU A 32 -1.40 11.41 -20.46
CA LEU A 32 -1.10 10.74 -19.18
C LEU A 32 0.33 10.22 -19.17
N THR A 33 0.74 9.41 -20.15
CA THR A 33 2.09 8.85 -20.22
C THR A 33 3.14 9.96 -20.18
N SER A 34 2.96 11.02 -20.97
CA SER A 34 3.87 12.18 -21.01
C SER A 34 4.01 12.86 -19.63
N LYS A 35 2.91 13.02 -18.90
CA LYS A 35 2.92 13.59 -17.56
C LYS A 35 3.54 12.64 -16.53
N LEU A 36 3.27 11.35 -16.63
CA LEU A 36 3.79 10.32 -15.74
C LEU A 36 5.32 10.19 -15.80
N TYR A 37 5.95 10.50 -16.94
CA TYR A 37 7.41 10.57 -17.07
C TYR A 37 8.08 11.58 -16.14
N ASN A 38 7.35 12.57 -15.62
CA ASN A 38 7.91 13.53 -14.66
C ASN A 38 8.07 12.95 -13.25
N PHE A 39 7.48 11.78 -12.97
CA PHE A 39 7.55 11.13 -11.68
C PHE A 39 8.45 9.88 -11.74
N ASN A 40 9.49 9.86 -10.91
CA ASN A 40 10.41 8.71 -10.86
C ASN A 40 9.83 7.53 -10.08
N ARG A 41 9.07 7.81 -9.00
CA ARG A 41 8.53 6.77 -8.12
C ARG A 41 7.13 6.37 -8.57
N ASP A 42 6.88 5.06 -8.64
CA ASP A 42 5.56 4.54 -8.99
C ASP A 42 4.48 4.94 -7.99
N ARG A 43 4.84 5.11 -6.71
CA ARG A 43 3.92 5.67 -5.70
C ARG A 43 3.44 7.08 -6.06
N ASP A 44 4.34 7.94 -6.54
CA ASP A 44 3.98 9.31 -6.93
C ASP A 44 3.08 9.30 -8.16
N LYS A 45 3.35 8.42 -9.13
CA LYS A 45 2.48 8.19 -10.30
C LYS A 45 1.09 7.72 -9.88
N LEU A 46 1.00 6.75 -8.98
CA LEU A 46 -0.27 6.22 -8.47
C LEU A 46 -1.07 7.29 -7.73
N ASP A 47 -0.43 8.07 -6.86
CA ASP A 47 -1.09 9.15 -6.12
C ASP A 47 -1.60 10.23 -7.08
N PHE A 48 -0.80 10.61 -8.07
CA PHE A 48 -1.21 11.51 -9.15
C PHE A 48 -2.44 10.99 -9.89
N LEU A 49 -2.40 9.75 -10.40
CA LEU A 49 -3.48 9.16 -11.18
C LEU A 49 -4.78 9.06 -10.39
N LYS A 50 -4.73 8.68 -9.12
CA LYS A 50 -5.92 8.60 -8.25
C LYS A 50 -6.59 9.96 -8.08
N ILE A 51 -5.81 11.03 -7.95
CA ILE A 51 -6.34 12.40 -7.82
C ILE A 51 -7.00 12.84 -9.13
N VAL A 52 -6.31 12.65 -10.26
CA VAL A 52 -6.85 12.97 -11.61
C VAL A 52 -8.14 12.19 -11.88
N ARG A 53 -8.18 10.90 -11.50
CA ARG A 53 -9.37 10.05 -11.62
C ARG A 53 -10.56 10.59 -10.85
N VAL A 54 -10.36 10.95 -9.58
CA VAL A 54 -11.42 11.51 -8.72
C VAL A 54 -11.92 12.83 -9.31
N LYS A 55 -11.03 13.69 -9.80
CA LYS A 55 -11.42 14.93 -10.49
C LYS A 55 -12.25 14.64 -11.74
N ALA A 56 -11.85 13.68 -12.58
CA ALA A 56 -12.60 13.30 -13.78
C ALA A 56 -14.03 12.84 -13.48
N ILE A 57 -14.20 12.04 -12.43
CA ILE A 57 -15.52 11.57 -11.98
C ILE A 57 -16.36 12.73 -11.44
N ASN A 58 -15.79 13.54 -10.54
CA ASN A 58 -16.52 14.65 -9.93
C ASN A 58 -16.96 15.69 -10.98
N ASP A 59 -16.07 16.03 -11.92
CA ASP A 59 -16.35 16.96 -13.02
C ASP A 59 -17.44 16.44 -13.95
N LYS A 60 -17.44 15.13 -14.25
CA LYS A 60 -18.54 14.46 -14.96
C LYS A 60 -19.85 14.59 -14.17
N GLU A 61 -19.86 14.22 -12.90
CA GLU A 61 -21.06 14.25 -12.05
C GLU A 61 -21.62 15.67 -11.91
N GLU A 62 -20.75 16.68 -11.78
CA GLU A 62 -21.14 18.09 -11.72
C GLU A 62 -21.73 18.57 -13.04
N HIS A 63 -21.10 18.24 -14.17
CA HIS A 63 -21.62 18.59 -15.49
C HIS A 63 -23.01 18.01 -15.74
N MET A 64 -23.19 16.72 -15.40
CA MET A 64 -24.44 15.98 -15.61
C MET A 64 -25.62 16.49 -14.77
N LYS A 65 -25.40 17.32 -13.75
CA LYS A 65 -26.48 18.01 -13.02
C LYS A 65 -27.19 19.08 -13.87
N SER A 66 -26.51 19.61 -14.88
CA SER A 66 -26.97 20.78 -15.64
C SER A 66 -27.03 20.57 -17.15
N CYS A 67 -26.49 19.47 -17.65
CA CYS A 67 -26.43 19.13 -19.07
C CYS A 67 -26.80 17.66 -19.30
N THR A 68 -27.60 17.38 -20.33
CA THR A 68 -27.99 16.01 -20.72
C THR A 68 -27.80 15.80 -22.22
N GLY A 69 -27.16 14.70 -22.61
CA GLY A 69 -27.01 14.30 -24.03
C GLY A 69 -25.94 15.07 -24.79
N CYS A 70 -24.82 15.42 -24.15
CA CYS A 70 -23.64 16.00 -24.81
C CYS A 70 -22.44 15.06 -24.66
N GLY A 71 -21.51 15.03 -25.61
CA GLY A 71 -20.34 14.13 -25.59
C GLY A 71 -19.29 14.42 -24.51
N TYR A 72 -19.61 15.27 -23.53
CA TYR A 72 -18.75 15.57 -22.39
C TYR A 72 -18.61 14.35 -21.47
N ASP A 73 -19.67 13.57 -21.31
CA ASP A 73 -19.69 12.37 -20.48
C ASP A 73 -18.82 11.25 -21.07
N GLU A 74 -18.95 11.01 -22.38
CA GLU A 74 -18.18 10.02 -23.12
C GLU A 74 -16.68 10.27 -22.97
N ALA A 75 -16.26 11.53 -23.08
CA ALA A 75 -14.85 11.87 -22.97
C ALA A 75 -14.30 11.67 -21.54
N ARG A 76 -15.11 11.94 -20.50
CA ARG A 76 -14.74 11.62 -19.11
C ARG A 76 -14.70 10.12 -18.85
N ASP A 77 -15.58 9.35 -19.49
CA ASP A 77 -15.55 7.89 -19.40
C ASP A 77 -14.30 7.30 -20.05
N ILE A 78 -13.90 7.80 -21.23
CA ILE A 78 -12.63 7.41 -21.87
C ILE A 78 -11.44 7.80 -20.99
N ALA A 79 -11.47 8.99 -20.37
CA ALA A 79 -10.41 9.44 -19.47
C ALA A 79 -10.27 8.54 -18.23
N VAL A 80 -11.38 8.25 -17.55
CA VAL A 80 -11.38 7.35 -16.38
C VAL A 80 -10.91 5.97 -16.77
N PHE A 81 -11.37 5.43 -17.90
CA PHE A 81 -10.91 4.15 -18.43
C PHE A 81 -9.40 4.13 -18.67
N ALA A 82 -8.85 5.17 -19.31
CA ALA A 82 -7.41 5.26 -19.57
C ALA A 82 -6.60 5.35 -18.26
N ILE A 83 -7.07 6.14 -17.29
CA ILE A 83 -6.43 6.25 -15.98
C ILE A 83 -6.46 4.91 -15.24
N ASP A 84 -7.58 4.18 -15.27
CA ASP A 84 -7.70 2.88 -14.63
C ASP A 84 -6.72 1.86 -15.22
N GLN A 85 -6.50 1.87 -16.54
CA GLN A 85 -5.48 1.01 -17.16
C GLN A 85 -4.06 1.34 -16.68
N GLU A 86 -3.69 2.63 -16.61
CA GLU A 86 -2.36 3.03 -16.11
C GLU A 86 -2.18 2.67 -14.63
N ILE A 87 -3.23 2.84 -13.80
CA ILE A 87 -3.21 2.43 -12.40
C ILE A 87 -3.00 0.91 -12.29
N ASP A 88 -3.74 0.13 -13.06
CA ASP A 88 -3.64 -1.33 -13.04
C ASP A 88 -2.26 -1.81 -13.51
N ASP A 89 -1.72 -1.20 -14.56
CA ASP A 89 -0.38 -1.53 -15.08
C ASP A 89 0.71 -1.20 -14.07
N ILE A 90 0.65 -0.04 -13.40
CA ILE A 90 1.62 0.31 -12.35
C ILE A 90 1.44 -0.62 -11.14
N ASN A 91 0.22 -0.84 -10.67
CA ASN A 91 -0.06 -1.71 -9.51
C ASN A 91 0.41 -3.16 -9.73
N ARG A 92 0.40 -3.64 -10.98
CA ARG A 92 0.88 -4.99 -11.30
C ARG A 92 2.34 -5.22 -10.95
N PHE A 93 3.16 -4.17 -11.01
CA PHE A 93 4.60 -4.23 -10.75
C PHE A 93 5.02 -3.44 -9.49
N TYR A 94 4.11 -2.64 -8.93
CA TYR A 94 4.39 -1.85 -7.73
C TYR A 94 4.62 -2.77 -6.53
N THR A 95 5.84 -2.74 -6.03
CA THR A 95 6.21 -3.29 -4.72
C THR A 95 6.46 -2.14 -3.76
N TYR A 96 5.90 -2.23 -2.55
CA TYR A 96 6.31 -1.34 -1.48
C TYR A 96 7.79 -1.60 -1.18
N GLU A 97 8.57 -0.53 -1.17
CA GLU A 97 9.99 -0.54 -0.81
C GLU A 97 10.15 0.26 0.48
N PRO A 98 10.62 -0.37 1.58
CA PRO A 98 11.02 0.38 2.77
C PRO A 98 12.22 1.26 2.45
N LYS A 99 12.61 2.11 3.40
CA LYS A 99 13.91 2.78 3.27
C LYS A 99 15.02 1.75 3.52
N GLU A 100 16.18 1.92 2.87
CA GLU A 100 17.32 1.01 3.04
C GLU A 100 17.67 0.74 4.51
N GLU A 101 17.60 1.76 5.38
CA GLU A 101 17.86 1.59 6.82
C GLU A 101 16.81 0.74 7.58
N ASP A 102 15.61 0.61 7.02
CA ASP A 102 14.48 -0.13 7.56
C ASP A 102 14.31 -1.50 6.87
N GLU A 103 15.07 -1.81 5.82
CA GLU A 103 15.02 -3.11 5.15
C GLU A 103 15.70 -4.20 5.99
N PHE A 104 15.06 -5.38 6.05
CA PHE A 104 15.72 -6.57 6.57
C PHE A 104 16.79 -7.03 5.58
N ASN A 105 17.98 -7.34 6.08
CA ASN A 105 18.94 -8.11 5.31
C ASN A 105 18.63 -9.63 5.39
N VAL A 106 19.27 -10.40 4.52
CA VAL A 106 19.05 -11.84 4.40
C VAL A 106 19.34 -12.57 5.71
N GLU A 107 20.36 -12.14 6.46
CA GLU A 107 20.70 -12.71 7.76
C GLU A 107 19.61 -12.45 8.81
N GLU A 108 19.08 -11.22 8.87
CA GLU A 108 17.98 -10.83 9.77
C GLU A 108 16.69 -11.58 9.46
N GLU A 109 16.32 -11.72 8.17
CA GLU A 109 15.16 -12.51 7.75
C GLU A 109 15.30 -13.97 8.19
N SER A 110 16.48 -14.57 7.94
CA SER A 110 16.78 -15.95 8.32
C SER A 110 16.72 -16.16 9.85
N GLU A 111 17.25 -15.19 10.62
CA GLU A 111 17.19 -15.22 12.08
C GLU A 111 15.73 -15.14 12.57
N LEU A 112 14.93 -14.23 12.03
CA LEU A 112 13.52 -14.10 12.39
C LEU A 112 12.71 -15.33 12.00
N HIS A 113 12.96 -15.90 10.82
CA HIS A 113 12.38 -17.18 10.41
C HIS A 113 12.63 -18.27 11.44
N LYS A 114 13.87 -18.40 11.91
CA LYS A 114 14.23 -19.37 12.94
C LYS A 114 13.53 -19.07 14.26
N LYS A 115 13.55 -17.82 14.73
CA LYS A 115 12.87 -17.41 15.98
C LYS A 115 11.37 -17.70 15.93
N LEU A 116 10.71 -17.45 14.80
CA LEU A 116 9.29 -17.76 14.60
C LEU A 116 9.03 -19.27 14.70
N ASN A 117 9.85 -20.10 14.06
CA ASN A 117 9.72 -21.55 14.17
C ASN A 117 9.93 -22.05 15.62
N ASP A 118 10.97 -21.53 16.30
CA ASP A 118 11.26 -21.87 17.69
C ASP A 118 10.08 -21.49 18.62
N ILE A 119 9.43 -20.35 18.36
CA ILE A 119 8.23 -19.91 19.09
C ILE A 119 7.06 -20.87 18.85
N LEU A 120 6.79 -21.22 17.59
CA LEU A 120 5.70 -22.15 17.25
C LEU A 120 5.89 -23.51 17.93
N GLU A 121 7.10 -24.06 17.90
CA GLU A 121 7.41 -25.31 18.60
C GLU A 121 7.23 -25.22 20.12
N LYS A 122 7.64 -24.10 20.72
CA LYS A 122 7.46 -23.87 22.17
C LYS A 122 5.97 -23.78 22.53
N LEU A 123 5.19 -23.05 21.75
CA LEU A 123 3.74 -22.89 21.95
C LEU A 123 3.03 -24.24 21.86
N GLU A 124 3.38 -25.06 20.86
CA GLU A 124 2.86 -26.42 20.73
C GLU A 124 3.15 -27.26 21.99
N LYS A 125 4.40 -27.27 22.45
CA LYS A 125 4.84 -28.02 23.65
C LYS A 125 4.16 -27.54 24.93
N GLN A 126 3.75 -26.27 24.98
CA GLN A 126 3.01 -25.67 26.10
C GLN A 126 1.49 -25.90 26.03
N GLY A 127 0.99 -26.57 24.98
CA GLY A 127 -0.43 -26.86 24.80
C GLY A 127 -1.21 -25.80 24.01
N PHE A 128 -0.51 -24.82 23.42
CA PHE A 128 -1.09 -23.80 22.54
C PHE A 128 -1.08 -24.26 21.07
N GLY A 129 -1.76 -25.37 20.79
CA GLY A 129 -1.84 -25.98 19.46
C GLY A 129 -2.99 -25.47 18.58
N GLN A 130 -3.62 -24.35 18.92
CA GLN A 130 -4.74 -23.82 18.15
C GLN A 130 -4.25 -23.27 16.81
N GLN A 131 -4.85 -23.74 15.70
CA GLN A 131 -4.47 -23.37 14.34
C GLN A 131 -4.38 -21.85 14.11
N ILE A 132 -5.26 -21.07 14.73
CA ILE A 132 -5.26 -19.60 14.63
C ILE A 132 -3.94 -18.97 15.09
N ILE A 133 -3.25 -19.55 16.08
CA ILE A 133 -1.95 -19.05 16.55
C ILE A 133 -0.89 -19.25 15.47
N PHE A 134 -0.88 -20.44 14.87
CA PHE A 134 0.07 -20.82 13.84
C PHE A 134 -0.13 -19.97 12.59
N GLU A 135 -1.38 -19.80 12.14
CA GLU A 135 -1.69 -18.96 10.99
C GLU A 135 -1.20 -17.52 11.19
N GLU A 136 -1.48 -16.90 12.34
CA GLU A 136 -1.05 -15.52 12.59
C GLU A 136 0.48 -15.37 12.67
N ILE A 137 1.18 -16.31 13.30
CA ILE A 137 2.63 -16.25 13.46
C ILE A 137 3.36 -16.64 12.16
N GLU A 138 2.86 -17.63 11.41
CA GLU A 138 3.46 -18.01 10.12
C GLU A 138 3.27 -16.94 9.06
N ASP A 139 2.12 -16.25 9.07
CA ASP A 139 1.84 -15.16 8.14
C ASP A 139 2.90 -14.04 8.20
N LEU A 140 3.51 -13.80 9.37
CA LEU A 140 4.59 -12.83 9.51
C LEU A 140 5.80 -13.11 8.59
N LYS A 141 6.06 -14.37 8.25
CA LYS A 141 7.16 -14.76 7.34
C LYS A 141 6.99 -14.18 5.94
N ASN A 142 5.75 -13.86 5.54
CA ASN A 142 5.45 -13.35 4.20
C ASN A 142 5.58 -11.82 4.07
N HIS A 143 5.93 -11.12 5.15
CA HIS A 143 5.76 -9.67 5.26
C HIS A 143 7.07 -8.91 5.53
N PHE A 144 8.25 -9.52 5.39
CA PHE A 144 9.53 -8.82 5.61
C PHE A 144 9.72 -7.62 4.68
N ASN A 145 9.11 -7.65 3.48
CA ASN A 145 9.08 -6.53 2.55
C ASN A 145 8.42 -5.26 3.10
N LEU A 146 7.70 -5.31 4.23
CA LEU A 146 7.14 -4.13 4.88
C LEU A 146 8.20 -3.24 5.57
N GLY A 147 9.42 -3.75 5.78
CA GLY A 147 10.46 -3.11 6.57
C GLY A 147 10.31 -3.35 8.08
N LYS A 148 11.40 -3.23 8.82
CA LYS A 148 11.53 -3.56 10.25
C LYS A 148 10.44 -2.88 11.06
N LYS A 149 10.28 -1.56 10.92
CA LYS A 149 9.29 -0.80 11.69
C LYS A 149 7.87 -1.33 11.49
N ASN A 150 7.43 -1.47 10.23
CA ASN A 150 6.06 -1.89 9.95
C ASN A 150 5.84 -3.37 10.29
N TRP A 151 6.85 -4.22 10.08
CA TRP A 151 6.79 -5.63 10.43
C TRP A 151 6.62 -5.84 11.94
N PHE A 152 7.36 -5.10 12.77
CA PHE A 152 7.19 -5.18 14.23
C PHE A 152 5.84 -4.59 14.72
N GLN A 153 5.29 -3.59 14.02
CA GLN A 153 3.93 -3.13 14.27
C GLN A 153 2.89 -4.21 13.91
N LEU A 154 3.08 -4.92 12.79
CA LEU A 154 2.23 -6.05 12.39
C LEU A 154 2.30 -7.17 13.42
N LEU A 155 3.51 -7.57 13.86
CA LEU A 155 3.72 -8.54 14.93
C LEU A 155 2.93 -8.15 16.17
N LYS A 156 3.10 -6.91 16.67
CA LYS A 156 2.39 -6.39 17.85
C LYS A 156 0.89 -6.49 17.68
N GLY A 157 0.36 -6.10 16.53
CA GLY A 157 -1.08 -6.19 16.22
C GLY A 157 -1.60 -7.62 16.30
N LYS A 158 -0.92 -8.56 15.63
CA LYS A 158 -1.32 -9.98 15.58
C LYS A 158 -1.30 -10.63 16.97
N VAL A 159 -0.22 -10.47 17.74
CA VAL A 159 -0.12 -11.10 19.07
C VAL A 159 -1.08 -10.48 20.09
N VAL A 160 -1.37 -9.17 19.99
CA VAL A 160 -2.39 -8.52 20.83
C VAL A 160 -3.78 -9.02 20.47
N ASP A 161 -4.10 -9.23 19.20
CA ASP A 161 -5.37 -9.80 18.77
C ASP A 161 -5.59 -11.23 19.32
N LEU A 162 -4.55 -12.07 19.34
CA LEU A 162 -4.59 -13.37 20.01
C LEU A 162 -4.89 -13.27 21.51
N THR A 163 -4.44 -12.19 22.17
CA THR A 163 -4.80 -11.92 23.58
C THR A 163 -6.28 -11.53 23.71
N LEU A 164 -6.78 -10.64 22.85
CA LEU A 164 -8.18 -10.18 22.87
C LEU A 164 -9.16 -11.34 22.61
N LYS A 165 -8.77 -12.27 21.72
CA LYS A 165 -9.49 -13.52 21.46
C LYS A 165 -9.37 -14.54 22.60
N LYS A 166 -8.62 -14.23 23.66
CA LYS A 166 -8.33 -15.11 24.82
C LYS A 166 -7.66 -16.43 24.42
N VAL A 167 -6.90 -16.42 23.33
CA VAL A 167 -6.17 -17.58 22.83
C VAL A 167 -4.81 -17.68 23.51
N LEU A 168 -4.12 -16.55 23.65
CA LEU A 168 -2.88 -16.43 24.41
C LEU A 168 -3.08 -15.49 25.59
N ASP A 169 -2.36 -15.73 26.69
CA ASP A 169 -2.29 -14.76 27.77
C ASP A 169 -1.22 -13.68 27.51
N LYS A 170 -1.30 -12.61 28.29
CA LYS A 170 -0.40 -11.45 28.15
C LYS A 170 1.07 -11.81 28.38
N THR A 171 1.36 -12.79 29.24
CA THR A 171 2.73 -13.21 29.56
C THR A 171 3.36 -13.89 28.36
N ILE A 172 2.64 -14.83 27.74
CA ILE A 172 3.09 -15.52 26.51
C ILE A 172 3.29 -14.53 25.38
N VAL A 173 2.37 -13.59 25.20
CA VAL A 173 2.50 -12.55 24.17
C VAL A 173 3.70 -11.64 24.39
N GLN A 174 3.99 -11.28 25.65
CA GLN A 174 5.18 -10.52 25.97
C GLN A 174 6.46 -11.32 25.68
N GLU A 175 6.48 -12.62 25.97
CA GLU A 175 7.60 -13.50 25.66
C GLU A 175 7.85 -13.57 24.15
N ILE A 176 6.81 -13.79 23.34
CA ILE A 176 6.87 -13.83 21.87
C ILE A 176 7.45 -12.50 21.35
N TYR A 177 6.88 -11.38 21.77
CA TYR A 177 7.31 -10.07 21.31
C TYR A 177 8.78 -9.82 21.68
N ASN A 178 9.16 -10.09 22.94
CA ASN A 178 10.53 -9.90 23.41
C ASN A 178 11.52 -10.76 22.61
N GLN A 179 11.23 -12.05 22.42
CA GLN A 179 12.11 -12.98 21.70
C GLN A 179 12.31 -12.54 20.24
N LEU A 180 11.27 -12.05 19.57
CA LEU A 180 11.37 -11.56 18.18
C LEU A 180 12.03 -10.19 18.08
N SER A 181 11.81 -9.32 19.07
CA SER A 181 12.40 -7.96 19.10
C SER A 181 13.88 -7.94 19.50
N GLU A 182 14.38 -9.01 20.11
CA GLU A 182 15.78 -9.13 20.52
C GLU A 182 16.71 -8.96 19.31
N GLY A 183 17.62 -7.98 19.39
CA GLY A 183 18.53 -7.62 18.30
C GLY A 183 18.03 -6.50 17.39
N PHE A 184 16.80 -6.01 17.58
CA PHE A 184 16.16 -4.98 16.74
C PHE A 184 15.83 -3.68 17.48
N ASP A 185 16.55 -3.35 18.56
CA ASP A 185 16.28 -2.21 19.45
C ASP A 185 16.02 -0.89 18.73
N GLN A 186 16.73 -0.64 17.62
CA GLN A 186 16.56 0.59 16.83
C GLN A 186 15.19 0.63 16.14
N ALA A 187 14.74 -0.46 15.54
CA ALA A 187 13.43 -0.56 14.92
C ALA A 187 12.31 -0.43 15.96
N ILE A 188 12.49 -1.04 17.13
CA ILE A 188 11.53 -0.96 18.24
C ILE A 188 11.38 0.48 18.76
N LYS A 189 12.49 1.21 18.92
CA LYS A 189 12.46 2.64 19.31
C LYS A 189 11.72 3.52 18.30
N MET A 190 11.59 3.11 17.04
CA MET A 190 10.85 3.87 16.02
C MET A 190 9.33 3.65 16.09
N ILE A 191 8.87 2.71 16.93
CA ILE A 191 7.47 2.33 17.12
C ILE A 191 6.89 2.95 18.40
N GLU A 192 7.73 3.25 19.40
CA GLU A 192 7.38 3.95 20.65
C GLU A 192 7.17 5.46 20.43
#